data_AF-A0A2W7DYC7-F1
#
_entry.id   AF-A0A2W7DYC7-F1
#
_cell.length_a   1.000
_cell.length_b   1.000
_cell.length_c   1.000
_cell.angle_alpha   90.00
_cell.angle_beta   90.00
_cell.angle_gamma   90.00
#
_symmetry.space_group_name_H-M   'P 1'
#
loop_
_entity.id
_entity.type
_entity.pdbx_description
1 polymer ?
#
loop_
_entity_poly.entity_id
_entity_poly.type
_entity_poly.pdbx_seq_one_letter_code
_entity_poly.pdbx_strand_id
1 'polypeptide(L)' 'MARAALNWSLTDLSKAAGVHRNTISNFETGRYGGSEEALAAIEQALVAAGVEFIAENGGGAGVRLRKG' A
#
# COMPACT_ATOMS: atom_id res chain seq x y z
N MET A 1 6.58 4.84 0.97
CA MET A 1 5.40 4.63 0.11
C MET A 1 5.57 3.34 -0.68
N ALA A 2 4.69 2.36 -0.49
CA ALA A 2 4.84 1.02 -1.05
C ALA A 2 4.70 0.95 -2.58
N ARG A 3 3.83 1.76 -3.19
CA ARG A 3 3.67 1.80 -4.66
C ARG A 3 4.92 2.25 -5.42
N ALA A 4 5.77 3.07 -4.79
CA ALA A 4 7.00 3.55 -5.41
C ALA A 4 7.99 2.40 -5.67
N ALA A 5 7.96 1.37 -4.83
CA ALA A 5 8.76 0.17 -4.98
C ALA A 5 8.36 -0.64 -6.24
N LEU A 6 7.09 -0.60 -6.62
CA LEU A 6 6.55 -1.28 -7.81
C LEU A 6 6.49 -0.37 -9.05
N ASN A 7 6.95 0.87 -8.94
CA ASN A 7 6.74 1.92 -9.96
C ASN A 7 5.25 2.08 -10.34
N TRP A 8 4.34 1.87 -9.38
CA TRP A 8 2.89 1.96 -9.58
C TRP A 8 2.39 3.38 -9.37
N SER A 9 1.50 3.82 -10.26
CA SER A 9 0.71 5.03 -10.06
C SER A 9 -0.43 4.77 -9.06
N LEU A 10 -1.06 5.84 -8.57
CA LEU A 10 -2.29 5.74 -7.76
C LEU A 10 -3.41 4.97 -8.50
N THR A 11 -3.47 5.05 -9.84
CA THR A 11 -4.45 4.29 -10.63
C THR A 11 -4.15 2.80 -10.60
N ASP A 12 -2.87 2.43 -10.68
CA ASP A 12 -2.47 1.02 -10.73
C ASP A 12 -2.75 0.34 -9.40
N LEU A 13 -2.40 1.01 -8.29
CA LEU A 13 -2.75 0.52 -6.96
C LEU A 13 -4.27 0.48 -6.74
N SER A 14 -5.00 1.47 -7.25
CA SER A 14 -6.48 1.49 -7.18
C SER A 14 -7.10 0.30 -7.91
N LYS A 15 -6.61 -0.03 -9.11
CA LYS A 15 -7.07 -1.19 -9.88
C LYS A 15 -6.71 -2.51 -9.21
N ALA A 16 -5.49 -2.62 -8.68
CA ALA A 16 -5.02 -3.85 -8.04
C ALA A 16 -5.73 -4.13 -6.71
N ALA A 17 -5.94 -3.09 -5.88
CA ALA A 17 -6.58 -3.22 -4.58
C ALA A 17 -8.12 -3.14 -4.64
N GLY A 18 -8.70 -2.71 -5.77
CA GLY A 18 -10.14 -2.42 -5.86
C GLY A 18 -10.58 -1.23 -4.99
N VAL A 19 -9.64 -0.44 -4.48
CA VAL A 19 -9.90 0.70 -3.60
C VAL A 19 -9.89 1.99 -4.42
N HIS A 20 -10.80 2.91 -4.12
CA HIS A 20 -10.89 4.18 -4.84
C HIS A 20 -9.61 5.01 -4.69
N ARG A 21 -9.14 5.65 -5.78
CA ARG A 21 -7.92 6.50 -5.78
C ARG A 21 -7.89 7.53 -4.66
N ASN A 22 -9.04 8.11 -4.32
CA ASN A 22 -9.13 9.15 -3.28
C ASN A 22 -8.82 8.58 -1.89
N THR A 23 -9.28 7.37 -1.59
CA THR A 23 -8.99 6.66 -0.34
C THR A 23 -7.49 6.38 -0.21
N ILE A 24 -6.87 5.91 -1.29
CA ILE A 24 -5.42 5.66 -1.33
C ILE A 24 -4.65 6.98 -1.15
N SER A 25 -5.05 8.06 -1.82
CA SER A 25 -4.42 9.37 -1.67
C SER A 25 -4.57 9.94 -0.26
N ASN A 26 -5.73 9.75 0.38
CA ASN A 26 -5.97 10.20 1.75
C ASN A 26 -5.13 9.42 2.76
N PHE A 27 -4.98 8.12 2.55
CA PHE A 27 -4.08 7.26 3.31
C PHE A 27 -2.63 7.71 3.20
N GLU A 28 -2.17 7.93 1.96
CA GLU A 28 -0.79 8.36 1.68
C GLU A 28 -0.43 9.75 2.20
N THR A 29 -1.42 10.62 2.36
CA THR A 29 -1.25 11.98 2.89
C THR A 29 -1.50 12.06 4.40
N GLY A 30 -1.83 10.94 5.05
CA GLY A 30 -2.12 10.89 6.50
C GLY A 30 -3.39 11.64 6.91
N ARG A 31 -4.23 12.04 5.94
CA ARG A 31 -5.50 12.77 6.20
C ARG A 31 -6.62 11.86 6.71
N TYR A 32 -6.56 10.57 6.38
CA TYR A 32 -7.53 9.58 6.81
C TYR A 32 -6.91 8.18 6.78
N GLY A 33 -7.12 7.38 7.82
CA GLY A 33 -6.53 6.03 7.94
C GLY A 33 -7.07 5.01 6.94
N GLY A 34 -8.17 5.31 6.22
CA GLY A 34 -8.93 4.32 5.46
C GLY A 34 -9.75 3.40 6.39
N SER A 35 -10.66 2.60 5.83
CA SER A 35 -11.29 1.52 6.60
C SER A 35 -10.34 0.33 6.69
N GLU A 36 -10.51 -0.53 7.70
CA GLU A 36 -9.71 -1.76 7.84
C GLU A 36 -9.79 -2.63 6.58
N GLU A 37 -10.95 -2.70 5.91
CA GLU A 37 -11.07 -3.48 4.68
C GLU A 37 -10.24 -2.87 3.53
N ALA A 38 -10.21 -1.53 3.43
CA ALA A 38 -9.42 -0.85 2.40
C ALA A 38 -7.92 -1.04 2.65
N LEU A 39 -7.48 -1.00 3.92
CA LEU A 39 -6.09 -1.26 4.29
C LEU A 39 -5.69 -2.71 3.95
N ALA A 40 -6.52 -3.68 4.32
CA ALA A 40 -6.29 -5.09 4.02
C ALA A 40 -6.23 -5.33 2.50
N ALA A 41 -7.11 -4.72 1.72
CA ALA A 41 -7.12 -4.85 0.27
C ALA A 41 -5.86 -4.25 -0.39
N ILE A 42 -5.40 -3.08 0.11
CA ILE A 42 -4.16 -2.44 -0.35
C ILE A 42 -2.94 -3.31 0.00
N GLU A 43 -2.89 -3.84 1.22
CA GLU A 43 -1.82 -4.72 1.66
C GLU A 43 -1.74 -5.99 0.80
N GLN A 44 -2.87 -6.69 0.62
CA GLN A 44 -2.94 -7.89 -0.21
C GLN A 44 -2.52 -7.63 -1.66
N ALA A 45 -2.95 -6.52 -2.26
CA ALA A 45 -2.59 -6.17 -3.63
C ALA A 45 -1.08 -5.94 -3.79
N LEU A 46 -0.44 -5.31 -2.80
CA LEU A 46 0.99 -5.06 -2.79
C LEU A 46 1.79 -6.34 -2.53
N VAL A 47 1.35 -7.20 -1.61
CA VAL A 47 1.94 -8.53 -1.37
C VAL A 47 1.85 -9.41 -2.61
N ALA A 48 0.69 -9.45 -3.26
CA ALA A 48 0.49 -10.20 -4.50
C ALA A 48 1.39 -9.70 -5.65
N ALA A 49 1.75 -8.41 -5.64
CA ALA A 49 2.67 -7.82 -6.60
C ALA A 49 4.15 -7.99 -6.24
N GLY A 50 4.47 -8.67 -5.13
CA GLY A 50 5.84 -8.97 -4.71
C GLY A 50 6.44 -7.99 -3.69
N VAL A 51 5.63 -7.13 -3.08
CA VAL A 51 6.05 -6.27 -1.96
C VAL A 51 5.89 -7.03 -0.65
N GLU A 52 6.97 -7.20 0.10
CA GLU A 52 6.86 -7.68 1.48
C GLU A 52 6.75 -6.50 2.44
N PHE A 53 5.63 -6.45 3.18
CA PHE A 53 5.51 -5.57 4.33
C PHE A 53 6.26 -6.18 5.49
N ILE A 54 7.22 -5.44 6.03
CA ILE A 54 7.90 -5.83 7.26
C ILE A 54 7.16 -5.14 8.38
N ALA A 55 6.43 -5.95 9.17
CA ALA A 55 5.74 -5.47 10.35
C ALA A 55 6.74 -4.76 11.27
N GLU A 56 6.32 -3.58 11.69
CA GLU A 56 7.25 -2.56 12.10
C GLU A 56 7.22 -2.50 13.62
N ASN A 57 8.18 -3.19 14.25
CA ASN A 57 8.36 -3.21 15.70
C ASN A 57 8.88 -1.84 16.21
N GLY A 58 8.08 -0.76 16.06
CA GLY A 58 8.10 0.39 16.98
C GLY A 58 8.70 1.74 16.54
N GLY A 59 8.73 2.16 15.27
CA GLY A 59 9.35 3.43 14.84
C GLY A 59 9.06 4.08 13.45
N GLY A 60 8.04 3.71 12.67
CA GLY A 60 7.73 4.22 11.31
C GLY A 60 7.68 3.17 10.16
N ALA A 61 6.49 2.99 9.54
CA ALA A 61 6.19 1.87 8.63
C ALA A 61 7.10 1.84 7.39
N GLY A 62 7.93 0.79 7.27
CA GLY A 62 8.88 0.59 6.17
C GLY A 62 8.41 -0.42 5.11
N VAL A 63 8.89 -0.29 3.88
CA VAL A 63 8.59 -1.20 2.76
C VAL A 63 9.90 -1.73 2.18
N ARG A 64 10.02 -3.05 1.96
CA ARG A 64 11.19 -3.68 1.34
C ARG A 64 10.78 -4.46 0.10
N LEU A 65 11.56 -4.32 -0.98
CA LEU A 65 11.42 -5.15 -2.18
C LEU A 65 12.12 -6.48 -1.95
N ARG A 66 11.43 -7.58 -2.24
CA ARG A 66 12.02 -8.92 -2.27
C ARG A 66 12.90 -9.02 -3.51
N LYS A 67 14.21 -9.22 -3.33
CA LYS A 67 15.11 -9.59 -4.43
C LYS A 67 14.86 -11.06 -4.78
N GLY A 68 14.37 -11.31 -5.98
CA GLY A 68 14.37 -12.59 -6.68
C GLY A 68 14.85 -12.36 -8.09
#